data_AF-A0A4V2B3G7-F1
#
_entry.id   AF-A0A4V2B3G7-F1
#
_cell.length_a   1.000
_cell.length_b   1.000
_cell.length_c   1.000
_cell.angle_alpha   90.00
_cell.angle_beta   90.00
_cell.angle_gamma   90.00
#
_symmetry.space_group_name_H-M   'P 1'
#
loop_
_entity.id
_entity.type
_entity.pdbx_description
1 polymer ?
#
loop_
_entity_poly.entity_id
_entity_poly.type
_entity_poly.pdbx_seq_one_letter_code
_entity_poly.pdbx_strand_id
1 'polypeptide(L)'
;MNSQSKTNLSTVHSAGDLKVIRIAARHSDLARLQAYRVGDRLKLEYPDLEIQYSFRASLGDQNLEDPLWKMPEKGVFTEDFVRDLNEGTADLVVHSWKDLPTENRPGLVIAATLPRADQRDLFLMKRSQLERARTSKRLRVLTSSPRRAFNLDGFFKTYLPFEVKDVSFENVRGNIPTRMKKLLSGEADALIVAKAAVDRLLEAPEDEFEGAREVIRETLRSTYQMVLPLTINPTAAAQGALAVEIRSDRKDLEQLLGAIHDHATYDAVVQERLILSSYGGGCHQKIGVSILER
;
A
#
# COMPACT_ATOMS: atom_id res chain seq x y z
N MET A 1 43.01 12.32 -17.06
CA MET A 1 42.71 11.10 -17.84
C MET A 1 42.61 9.93 -16.87
N ASN A 2 41.40 9.49 -16.55
CA ASN A 2 41.15 8.12 -16.11
C ASN A 2 39.66 7.85 -16.26
N SER A 3 39.32 7.20 -17.38
CA SER A 3 38.00 6.67 -17.65
C SER A 3 37.79 5.43 -16.78
N GLN A 4 36.80 5.46 -15.90
CA GLN A 4 36.18 4.23 -15.41
C GLN A 4 34.82 4.10 -16.08
N SER A 5 34.76 3.10 -16.96
CA SER A 5 33.61 2.60 -17.68
C SER A 5 32.52 2.14 -16.70
N LYS A 6 31.37 2.81 -16.71
CA LYS A 6 30.11 2.23 -16.24
C LYS A 6 29.51 1.42 -17.38
N THR A 7 29.74 0.13 -17.37
CA THR A 7 29.02 -0.86 -18.18
C THR A 7 27.63 -1.05 -17.58
N ASN A 8 26.65 -0.26 -18.05
CA ASN A 8 25.24 -0.64 -17.95
C ASN A 8 24.95 -1.64 -19.08
N LEU A 9 25.09 -2.94 -18.81
CA LEU A 9 24.42 -3.94 -19.63
C LEU A 9 23.03 -4.18 -19.03
N SER A 10 22.02 -3.54 -19.61
CA SER A 10 20.64 -4.01 -19.50
C SER A 10 20.54 -5.32 -20.30
N THR A 11 20.64 -6.43 -19.60
CA THR A 11 20.49 -7.76 -20.21
C THR A 11 19.01 -7.93 -20.57
N VAL A 12 18.65 -7.73 -21.83
CA VAL A 12 17.27 -7.93 -22.29
C VAL A 12 17.00 -9.44 -22.29
N HIS A 13 15.99 -9.87 -21.54
CA HIS A 13 15.60 -11.27 -21.46
C HIS A 13 14.51 -11.59 -22.51
N SER A 14 14.49 -12.82 -23.02
CA SER A 14 13.36 -13.31 -23.81
C SER A 14 12.33 -13.91 -22.86
N ALA A 15 11.05 -13.58 -23.05
CA ALA A 15 9.94 -14.11 -22.22
C ALA A 15 9.64 -15.61 -22.46
N GLY A 16 10.43 -16.30 -23.29
CA GLY A 16 10.12 -17.66 -23.72
C GLY A 16 8.88 -17.69 -24.62
N ASP A 17 8.05 -18.72 -24.47
CA ASP A 17 6.81 -18.89 -25.25
C ASP A 17 5.65 -17.99 -24.76
N LEU A 18 5.81 -17.32 -23.61
CA LEU A 18 4.80 -16.44 -23.03
C LEU A 18 4.81 -15.08 -23.73
N LYS A 19 3.85 -14.88 -24.65
CA LYS A 19 3.69 -13.60 -25.38
C LYS A 19 2.73 -12.62 -24.70
N VAL A 20 1.82 -13.14 -23.89
CA VAL A 20 0.75 -12.36 -23.24
C VAL A 20 0.70 -12.73 -21.77
N ILE A 21 0.68 -11.72 -20.89
CA ILE A 21 0.42 -11.89 -19.45
C ILE A 21 -0.82 -11.11 -19.06
N ARG A 22 -1.75 -11.79 -18.39
CA ARG A 22 -2.98 -11.18 -17.86
C ARG A 22 -2.81 -10.85 -16.38
N ILE A 23 -2.79 -9.56 -16.09
CA ILE A 23 -2.62 -8.99 -14.75
C ILE A 23 -3.99 -8.58 -14.21
N ALA A 24 -4.43 -9.21 -13.13
CA ALA A 24 -5.61 -8.76 -12.39
C ALA A 24 -5.24 -7.87 -11.19
N ALA A 25 -6.12 -6.92 -10.89
CA ALA A 25 -6.05 -6.13 -9.66
C ALA A 25 -7.43 -5.54 -9.28
N ARG A 26 -7.51 -4.94 -8.09
CA ARG A 26 -8.71 -4.19 -7.68
C ARG A 26 -8.92 -2.96 -8.55
N HIS A 27 -10.18 -2.55 -8.70
CA HIS A 27 -10.56 -1.40 -9.51
C HIS A 27 -10.14 -0.04 -8.93
N SER A 28 -9.76 0.05 -7.65
CA SER A 28 -9.34 1.33 -7.06
C SER A 28 -8.11 1.91 -7.77
N ASP A 29 -8.01 3.23 -7.90
CA ASP A 29 -6.90 3.90 -8.62
C ASP A 29 -5.52 3.43 -8.15
N LEU A 30 -5.33 3.31 -6.83
CA LEU A 30 -4.06 2.84 -6.29
C LEU A 30 -3.74 1.41 -6.72
N ALA A 31 -4.73 0.52 -6.79
CA ALA A 31 -4.50 -0.86 -7.20
C ALA A 31 -4.25 -0.99 -8.71
N ARG A 32 -4.96 -0.21 -9.55
CA ARG A 32 -4.67 -0.13 -10.99
C ARG A 32 -3.25 0.34 -11.24
N LEU A 33 -2.84 1.43 -10.57
CA LEU A 33 -1.49 1.95 -10.66
C LEU A 33 -0.43 0.95 -10.17
N GLN A 34 -0.72 0.17 -9.13
CA GLN A 34 0.18 -0.89 -8.66
C GLN A 34 0.34 -1.99 -9.72
N ALA A 35 -0.73 -2.36 -10.42
CA ALA A 35 -0.67 -3.30 -11.53
C ALA A 35 0.13 -2.74 -12.71
N TYR A 36 -0.06 -1.46 -13.06
CA TYR A 36 0.73 -0.79 -14.09
C TYR A 36 2.22 -0.80 -13.75
N ARG A 37 2.60 -0.48 -12.51
CA ARG A 37 4.01 -0.54 -12.08
C ARG A 37 4.64 -1.93 -12.23
N VAL A 38 3.88 -3.01 -12.01
CA VAL A 38 4.34 -4.38 -12.26
C VAL A 38 4.47 -4.63 -13.76
N GLY A 39 3.48 -4.25 -14.56
CA GLY A 39 3.51 -4.38 -16.02
C GLY A 39 4.63 -3.57 -16.68
N ASP A 40 4.91 -2.36 -16.21
CA ASP A 40 6.02 -1.52 -16.69
C ASP A 40 7.37 -2.16 -16.39
N ARG A 41 7.53 -2.72 -15.18
CA ARG A 41 8.75 -3.43 -14.81
C ARG A 41 8.94 -4.69 -15.65
N LEU A 42 7.86 -5.42 -15.96
CA LEU A 42 7.88 -6.54 -16.88
C LEU A 42 8.27 -6.13 -18.30
N LYS A 43 7.67 -5.06 -18.83
CA LYS A 43 7.98 -4.55 -20.18
C LYS A 43 9.41 -4.03 -20.30
N LEU A 44 9.99 -3.52 -19.21
CA LEU A 44 11.39 -3.11 -19.21
C LEU A 44 12.33 -4.30 -19.40
N GLU A 45 12.04 -5.44 -18.77
CA GLU A 45 12.83 -6.67 -18.89
C GLU A 45 12.49 -7.45 -20.17
N TYR A 46 11.23 -7.39 -20.60
CA TYR A 46 10.66 -8.12 -21.73
C TYR A 46 9.86 -7.17 -22.65
N PRO A 47 10.51 -6.40 -23.55
CA PRO A 47 9.85 -5.37 -24.35
C PRO A 47 8.75 -5.88 -25.29
N ASP A 48 8.86 -7.12 -25.76
CA ASP A 48 7.90 -7.76 -26.67
C ASP A 48 6.70 -8.38 -25.94
N LEU A 49 6.67 -8.32 -24.60
CA LEU A 49 5.62 -8.91 -23.80
C LEU A 49 4.35 -8.04 -23.82
N GLU A 50 3.25 -8.61 -24.29
CA GLU A 50 1.94 -7.99 -24.20
C GLU A 50 1.38 -8.14 -22.78
N ILE A 51 0.92 -7.04 -22.20
CA ILE A 51 0.28 -7.03 -20.88
C ILE A 51 -1.19 -6.67 -21.05
N GLN A 52 -2.07 -7.54 -20.56
CA GLN A 52 -3.50 -7.33 -20.51
C GLN A 52 -3.95 -7.14 -19.07
N TYR A 53 -4.71 -6.07 -18.80
CA TYR A 53 -5.17 -5.75 -17.45
C TYR A 53 -6.64 -6.11 -17.26
N SER A 54 -6.97 -6.68 -16.10
CA SER A 54 -8.33 -6.93 -15.64
C SER A 54 -8.55 -6.26 -14.29
N PHE A 55 -9.47 -5.28 -14.25
CA PHE A 55 -9.76 -4.51 -13.04
C PHE A 55 -11.20 -4.70 -12.62
N ARG A 56 -11.42 -5.05 -11.35
CA ARG A 56 -12.77 -5.25 -10.79
C ARG A 56 -12.89 -4.85 -9.34
N ALA A 57 -14.11 -4.51 -8.93
CA ALA A 57 -14.42 -4.26 -7.53
C ALA A 57 -14.30 -5.58 -6.74
N SER A 58 -13.69 -5.51 -5.55
CA SER A 58 -13.74 -6.62 -4.59
C SER A 58 -15.01 -6.53 -3.73
N LEU A 59 -15.43 -7.63 -3.10
CA LEU A 59 -16.54 -7.61 -2.14
C LEU A 59 -16.37 -6.53 -1.03
N GLY A 60 -15.13 -6.28 -0.59
CA GLY A 60 -14.84 -5.26 0.42
C GLY A 60 -14.91 -3.81 -0.09
N ASP A 61 -15.02 -3.61 -1.41
CA ASP A 61 -15.34 -2.30 -2.01
C ASP A 61 -16.86 -2.04 -2.05
N GLN A 62 -17.68 -3.08 -2.00
CA GLN A 62 -19.14 -3.01 -2.12
C GLN A 62 -19.85 -2.77 -0.77
N ASN A 63 -19.26 -3.23 0.34
CA ASN A 63 -19.84 -3.03 1.67
C ASN A 63 -19.13 -1.89 2.44
N LEU A 64 -19.69 -0.68 2.32
CA LEU A 64 -19.17 0.55 2.93
C LEU A 64 -19.75 0.84 4.33
N GLU A 65 -20.82 0.16 4.73
CA GLU A 65 -21.58 0.46 5.95
C GLU A 65 -21.13 -0.34 7.17
N ASP A 66 -20.65 -1.57 6.98
CA ASP A 66 -20.19 -2.40 8.08
C ASP A 66 -18.75 -2.07 8.53
N PRO A 67 -18.49 -1.97 9.84
CA PRO A 67 -17.13 -1.95 10.35
C PRO A 67 -16.36 -3.19 9.88
N LEU A 68 -15.05 -3.05 9.60
CA LEU A 68 -14.20 -4.14 9.08
C LEU A 68 -14.15 -5.33 10.07
N TRP A 69 -14.42 -5.07 11.35
CA TRP A 69 -14.50 -6.08 12.41
C TRP A 69 -15.85 -6.83 12.49
N LYS A 70 -16.89 -6.35 11.78
CA LYS A 70 -18.18 -7.05 11.64
C LYS A 70 -18.29 -7.90 10.37
N MET A 71 -17.35 -7.77 9.43
CA MET A 71 -17.32 -8.61 8.24
C MET A 71 -16.93 -10.04 8.65
N PRO A 72 -17.79 -11.06 8.45
CA PRO A 72 -17.60 -12.38 9.06
C PRO A 72 -16.44 -13.20 8.49
N GLU A 73 -15.88 -12.83 7.33
CA GLU A 73 -14.94 -13.68 6.62
C GLU A 73 -13.54 -13.05 6.51
N LYS A 74 -12.55 -13.72 7.07
CA LYS A 74 -11.14 -13.45 6.81
C LYS A 74 -10.87 -13.69 5.32
N GLY A 75 -10.70 -12.64 4.51
CA GLY A 75 -10.33 -12.80 3.10
C GLY A 75 -11.20 -12.05 2.07
N VAL A 76 -12.13 -11.18 2.50
CA VAL A 76 -13.08 -10.43 1.65
C VAL A 76 -12.44 -9.70 0.44
N PHE A 77 -11.15 -9.38 0.50
CA PHE A 77 -10.43 -8.71 -0.61
C PHE A 77 -9.73 -9.65 -1.59
N THR A 78 -9.65 -10.95 -1.29
CA THR A 78 -8.75 -11.89 -1.99
C THR A 78 -9.45 -13.09 -2.64
N GLU A 79 -10.61 -13.54 -2.14
CA GLU A 79 -11.27 -14.75 -2.66
C GLU A 79 -11.64 -14.66 -4.15
N ASP A 80 -12.10 -13.50 -4.60
CA ASP A 80 -12.42 -13.29 -6.02
C ASP A 80 -11.19 -13.55 -6.90
N PHE A 81 -10.03 -13.02 -6.50
CA PHE A 81 -8.78 -13.13 -7.25
C PHE A 81 -8.18 -14.54 -7.22
N VAL A 82 -8.44 -15.32 -6.18
CA VAL A 82 -8.09 -16.75 -6.15
C VAL A 82 -8.80 -17.51 -7.27
N ARG A 83 -10.08 -17.22 -7.50
CA ARG A 83 -10.85 -17.85 -8.59
C ARG A 83 -10.22 -17.55 -9.95
N ASP A 84 -9.78 -16.31 -10.19
CA ASP A 84 -9.19 -15.94 -11.49
C ASP A 84 -7.90 -16.68 -11.81
N LEU A 85 -7.04 -16.86 -10.80
CA LEU A 85 -5.82 -17.63 -10.94
C LEU A 85 -6.10 -19.12 -11.17
N ASN A 86 -7.11 -19.67 -10.48
CA ASN A 86 -7.47 -21.08 -10.61
C ASN A 86 -8.14 -21.40 -11.95
N GLU A 87 -9.08 -20.57 -12.38
CA GLU A 87 -9.76 -20.68 -13.68
C GLU A 87 -8.85 -20.24 -14.85
N GLY A 88 -7.71 -19.63 -14.53
CA GLY A 88 -6.75 -19.15 -15.50
C GLY A 88 -7.32 -18.01 -16.34
N THR A 89 -8.23 -17.19 -15.80
CA THR A 89 -8.70 -15.93 -16.41
C THR A 89 -7.73 -14.78 -16.15
N ALA A 90 -6.90 -14.90 -15.11
CA ALA A 90 -5.70 -14.11 -14.89
C ALA A 90 -4.47 -15.03 -14.75
N ASP A 91 -3.30 -14.53 -15.16
CA ASP A 91 -2.03 -15.23 -14.97
C ASP A 91 -1.37 -14.85 -13.63
N LEU A 92 -1.52 -13.58 -13.24
CA LEU A 92 -1.04 -13.07 -11.96
C LEU A 92 -2.00 -12.02 -11.38
N VAL A 93 -1.93 -11.81 -10.06
CA VAL A 93 -2.67 -10.76 -9.36
C VAL A 93 -1.73 -9.88 -8.55
N VAL A 94 -1.93 -8.56 -8.64
CA VAL A 94 -1.12 -7.58 -7.91
C VAL A 94 -1.87 -7.07 -6.68
N HIS A 95 -1.21 -7.15 -5.52
CA HIS A 95 -1.73 -6.71 -4.24
C HIS A 95 -0.78 -5.76 -3.52
N SER A 96 -1.31 -5.01 -2.54
CA SER A 96 -0.47 -4.50 -1.46
C SER A 96 -0.25 -5.63 -0.44
N TRP A 97 1.01 -5.93 -0.09
CA TRP A 97 1.31 -7.04 0.82
C TRP A 97 0.58 -6.97 2.16
N LYS A 98 0.44 -5.76 2.71
CA LYS A 98 -0.23 -5.53 4.00
C LYS A 98 -1.72 -5.90 4.00
N ASP A 99 -2.33 -6.02 2.82
CA ASP A 99 -3.74 -6.36 2.67
C ASP A 99 -3.93 -7.88 2.49
N LEU A 100 -2.85 -8.66 2.34
CA LEU A 100 -2.90 -10.11 2.23
C LEU A 100 -3.01 -10.79 3.61
N PRO A 101 -3.84 -11.84 3.75
CA PRO A 101 -3.95 -12.63 4.98
C PRO A 101 -2.61 -13.26 5.34
N THR A 102 -2.32 -13.41 6.62
CA THR A 102 -1.07 -14.03 7.11
C THR A 102 -1.07 -15.55 6.95
N GLU A 103 -2.26 -16.14 6.82
CA GLU A 103 -2.47 -17.56 6.62
C GLU A 103 -1.97 -18.02 5.24
N ASN A 104 -1.45 -19.24 5.18
CA ASN A 104 -1.04 -19.87 3.93
C ASN A 104 -2.26 -20.10 3.03
N ARG A 105 -2.11 -19.89 1.72
CA ARG A 105 -3.12 -20.12 0.70
C ARG A 105 -2.67 -21.25 -0.21
N PRO A 106 -3.10 -22.50 0.03
CA PRO A 106 -2.67 -23.65 -0.77
C PRO A 106 -2.91 -23.42 -2.26
N GLY A 107 -1.94 -23.81 -3.09
CA GLY A 107 -2.01 -23.66 -4.54
C GLY A 107 -1.63 -22.28 -5.08
N LEU A 108 -1.35 -21.30 -4.21
CA LEU A 108 -0.90 -19.96 -4.59
C LEU A 108 0.46 -19.63 -3.97
N VAL A 109 1.22 -18.76 -4.63
CA VAL A 109 2.51 -18.28 -4.14
C VAL A 109 2.70 -16.81 -4.52
N ILE A 110 3.38 -16.05 -3.67
CA ILE A 110 3.89 -14.74 -4.06
C ILE A 110 5.23 -14.93 -4.77
N ALA A 111 5.21 -14.84 -6.10
CA ALA A 111 6.39 -15.08 -6.94
C ALA A 111 7.29 -13.85 -7.08
N ALA A 112 6.73 -12.65 -7.02
CA ALA A 112 7.51 -11.42 -7.09
C ALA A 112 7.06 -10.34 -6.12
N THR A 113 8.02 -9.49 -5.76
CA THR A 113 7.79 -8.19 -5.12
C THR A 113 8.71 -7.18 -5.80
N LEU A 114 8.26 -5.94 -5.91
CA LEU A 114 9.09 -4.84 -6.41
C LEU A 114 9.83 -4.16 -5.25
N PRO A 115 10.91 -3.38 -5.51
CA PRO A 115 11.57 -2.58 -4.48
C PRO A 115 10.57 -1.79 -3.63
N ARG A 116 10.73 -1.89 -2.31
CA ARG A 116 9.77 -1.32 -1.36
C ARG A 116 9.72 0.20 -1.43
N ALA A 117 8.50 0.74 -1.48
CA ALA A 117 8.29 2.17 -1.28
C ALA A 117 8.47 2.54 0.21
N ASP A 118 8.57 3.84 0.52
CA ASP A 118 8.69 4.30 1.90
C ASP A 118 7.56 3.74 2.78
N GLN A 119 7.93 2.91 3.75
CA GLN A 119 6.98 2.22 4.61
C GLN A 119 6.27 3.18 5.58
N ARG A 120 6.81 4.37 5.86
CA ARG A 120 6.31 5.28 6.91
C ARG A 120 4.90 5.79 6.67
N ASP A 121 4.25 6.18 7.76
CA ASP A 121 2.98 6.90 7.72
C ASP A 121 3.23 8.41 7.58
N LEU A 122 2.35 9.09 6.85
CA LEU A 122 2.31 10.52 6.66
C LEU A 122 1.16 11.12 7.48
N PHE A 123 1.49 12.04 8.39
CA PHE A 123 0.54 12.86 9.11
C PHE A 123 0.32 14.18 8.36
N LEU A 124 -0.94 14.53 8.15
CA LEU A 124 -1.38 15.70 7.41
C LEU A 124 -2.30 16.54 8.31
N MET A 125 -1.80 17.66 8.84
CA MET A 125 -2.60 18.56 9.67
C MET A 125 -3.11 19.74 8.84
N LYS A 126 -4.43 19.93 8.79
CA LYS A 126 -5.03 21.02 8.03
C LYS A 126 -4.67 22.36 8.65
N ARG A 127 -4.07 23.26 7.86
CA ARG A 127 -3.59 24.55 8.34
C ARG A 127 -4.71 25.38 8.98
N SER A 128 -5.89 25.37 8.38
CA SER A 128 -7.06 26.11 8.87
C SER A 128 -7.64 25.59 10.20
N GLN A 129 -7.26 24.38 10.65
CA GLN A 129 -7.73 23.79 11.91
C GLN A 129 -6.73 23.96 13.06
N LEU A 130 -5.54 24.51 12.79
CA LEU A 130 -4.46 24.62 13.77
C LEU A 130 -4.86 25.45 15.00
N GLU A 131 -5.42 26.63 14.79
CA GLU A 131 -5.80 27.53 15.89
C GLU A 131 -6.92 26.96 16.76
N ARG A 132 -7.87 26.23 16.16
CA ARG A 132 -8.88 25.47 16.90
C ARG A 132 -8.23 24.41 17.79
N ALA A 133 -7.36 23.57 17.23
CA ALA A 133 -6.71 22.49 17.96
C ALA A 133 -5.83 23.02 19.10
N ARG A 134 -5.11 24.13 18.86
CA ARG A 134 -4.31 24.84 19.86
C ARG A 134 -5.15 25.37 21.01
N THR A 135 -6.20 26.13 20.70
CA THR A 135 -7.04 26.78 21.72
C THR A 135 -7.80 25.76 22.56
N SER A 136 -8.38 24.74 21.91
CA SER A 136 -9.11 23.67 22.61
C SER A 136 -8.20 22.66 23.31
N LYS A 137 -6.90 22.65 22.99
CA LYS A 137 -5.93 21.63 23.40
C LYS A 137 -6.38 20.20 23.04
N ARG A 138 -7.20 20.07 22.00
CA ARG A 138 -7.79 18.81 21.53
C ARG A 138 -7.54 18.61 20.04
N LEU A 139 -6.94 17.48 19.70
CA LEU A 139 -6.62 17.09 18.32
C LEU A 139 -7.57 15.99 17.83
N ARG A 140 -8.28 16.23 16.72
CA ARG A 140 -9.11 15.22 16.03
C ARG A 140 -8.38 14.70 14.80
N VAL A 141 -8.19 13.39 14.73
CA VAL A 141 -7.37 12.75 13.68
C VAL A 141 -8.16 11.64 12.99
N LEU A 142 -8.25 11.71 11.66
CA LEU A 142 -8.84 10.65 10.85
C LEU A 142 -7.88 9.47 10.70
N THR A 143 -8.26 8.33 11.27
CA THR A 143 -7.61 7.03 11.07
C THR A 143 -8.51 5.90 11.56
N SER A 144 -8.65 4.84 10.77
CA SER A 144 -9.33 3.60 11.18
C SER A 144 -8.36 2.51 11.66
N SER A 145 -7.07 2.84 11.83
CA SER A 145 -6.04 1.87 12.25
C SER A 145 -5.85 1.92 13.77
N PRO A 146 -6.13 0.81 14.49
CA PRO A 146 -5.89 0.73 15.93
C PRO A 146 -4.41 0.92 16.30
N ARG A 147 -3.49 0.36 15.48
CA ARG A 147 -2.04 0.57 15.58
C ARG A 147 -1.66 2.05 15.61
N ARG A 148 -2.14 2.83 14.64
CA ARG A 148 -1.83 4.27 14.56
C ARG A 148 -2.38 5.02 15.76
N ALA A 149 -3.63 4.76 16.13
CA ALA A 149 -4.27 5.41 17.27
C ALA A 149 -3.49 5.14 18.57
N PHE A 150 -3.09 3.88 18.79
CA PHE A 150 -2.33 3.48 19.97
C PHE A 150 -0.94 4.12 20.03
N ASN A 151 -0.16 4.02 18.94
CA ASN A 151 1.22 4.50 18.90
C ASN A 151 1.31 6.03 18.96
N LEU A 152 0.32 6.74 18.40
CA LEU A 152 0.44 8.18 18.16
C LEU A 152 -0.27 9.04 19.21
N ASP A 153 -1.11 8.48 20.08
CA ASP A 153 -1.78 9.24 21.15
C ASP A 153 -0.77 10.00 22.03
N GLY A 154 0.17 9.29 22.63
CA GLY A 154 1.20 9.89 23.48
C GLY A 154 2.19 10.75 22.68
N PHE A 155 2.49 10.35 21.44
CA PHE A 155 3.39 11.11 20.57
C PHE A 155 2.85 12.52 20.30
N PHE A 156 1.58 12.66 19.92
CA PHE A 156 1.01 13.96 19.61
C PHE A 156 0.93 14.88 20.83
N LYS A 157 0.70 14.32 22.03
CA LYS A 157 0.70 15.07 23.30
C LYS A 157 2.09 15.60 23.68
N THR A 158 3.15 14.96 23.19
CA THR A 158 4.53 15.24 23.60
C THR A 158 5.32 16.05 22.58
N TYR A 159 5.16 15.75 21.29
CA TYR A 159 6.08 16.21 20.23
C TYR A 159 5.49 17.25 19.27
N LEU A 160 4.20 17.56 19.35
CA LEU A 160 3.64 18.66 18.57
C LEU A 160 4.09 20.02 19.13
N PRO A 161 4.24 21.06 18.27
CA PRO A 161 4.73 22.37 18.69
C PRO A 161 3.67 23.21 19.42
N PHE A 162 2.68 22.56 20.03
CA PHE A 162 1.64 23.17 20.85
C PHE A 162 1.08 22.13 21.81
N GLU A 163 0.52 22.60 22.93
CA GLU A 163 -0.03 21.73 23.97
C GLU A 163 -1.27 20.98 23.46
N VAL A 164 -1.22 19.64 23.55
CA VAL A 164 -2.36 18.76 23.29
C VAL A 164 -2.63 17.94 24.54
N LYS A 165 -3.84 18.10 25.10
CA LYS A 165 -4.30 17.34 26.27
C LYS A 165 -5.09 16.10 25.87
N ASP A 166 -5.85 16.18 24.78
CA ASP A 166 -6.72 15.10 24.30
C ASP A 166 -6.53 14.86 22.80
N VAL A 167 -6.49 13.59 22.40
CA VAL A 167 -6.43 13.17 21.00
C VAL A 167 -7.61 12.24 20.73
N SER A 168 -8.48 12.66 19.81
CA SER A 168 -9.63 11.90 19.35
C SER A 168 -9.31 11.28 18.00
N PHE A 169 -9.33 9.95 17.91
CA PHE A 169 -9.15 9.23 16.66
C PHE A 169 -10.50 8.85 16.08
N GLU A 170 -10.83 9.40 14.92
CA GLU A 170 -12.11 9.22 14.24
C GLU A 170 -11.93 8.27 13.04
N ASN A 171 -12.86 7.31 12.93
CA ASN A 171 -12.82 6.33 11.85
C ASN A 171 -13.02 7.02 10.49
N VAL A 172 -12.21 6.59 9.51
CA VAL A 172 -12.27 7.06 8.13
C VAL A 172 -12.21 5.90 7.14
N ARG A 173 -13.15 5.88 6.19
CA ARG A 173 -13.23 4.89 5.10
C ARG A 173 -13.07 5.56 3.74
N GLY A 174 -12.99 4.73 2.70
CA GLY A 174 -12.74 5.14 1.32
C GLY A 174 -11.26 5.05 0.93
N ASN A 175 -11.00 5.30 -0.35
CA ASN A 175 -9.65 5.37 -0.92
C ASN A 175 -8.91 6.64 -0.45
N ILE A 176 -7.65 6.81 -0.84
CA ILE A 176 -6.82 7.94 -0.40
C ILE A 176 -7.46 9.30 -0.78
N PRO A 177 -7.88 9.55 -2.03
CA PRO A 177 -8.58 10.78 -2.39
C PRO A 177 -9.83 11.05 -1.55
N THR A 178 -10.68 10.04 -1.31
CA THR A 178 -11.88 10.20 -0.46
C THR A 178 -11.51 10.65 0.95
N ARG A 179 -10.51 10.02 1.58
CA ARG A 179 -10.06 10.40 2.93
C ARG A 179 -9.49 11.81 2.99
N MET A 180 -8.76 12.21 1.94
CA MET A 180 -8.23 13.56 1.80
C MET A 180 -9.33 14.61 1.63
N LYS A 181 -10.37 14.31 0.83
CA LYS A 181 -11.56 15.18 0.71
C LYS A 181 -12.27 15.37 2.05
N LYS A 182 -12.36 14.33 2.90
CA LYS A 182 -12.90 14.44 4.27
C LYS A 182 -12.05 15.36 5.17
N LEU A 183 -10.73 15.34 5.02
CA LEU A 183 -9.87 16.32 5.69
C LEU A 183 -10.15 17.74 5.15
N LEU A 184 -10.20 17.90 3.82
CA LEU A 184 -10.46 19.18 3.16
C LEU A 184 -11.85 19.76 3.46
N SER A 185 -12.86 18.92 3.74
CA SER A 185 -14.19 19.38 4.22
C SER A 185 -14.17 19.81 5.69
N GLY A 186 -13.12 19.44 6.45
CA GLY A 186 -12.98 19.82 7.86
C GLY A 186 -13.64 18.86 8.85
N GLU A 187 -13.94 17.62 8.44
CA GLU A 187 -14.46 16.58 9.33
C GLU A 187 -13.56 16.38 10.56
N ALA A 188 -12.23 16.49 10.38
CA ALA A 188 -11.27 16.51 11.48
C ALA A 188 -10.14 17.53 11.25
N ASP A 189 -9.18 17.56 12.18
CA ASP A 189 -8.05 18.50 12.15
C ASP A 189 -6.86 17.93 11.36
N ALA A 190 -6.72 16.60 11.37
CA ALA A 190 -5.64 15.91 10.69
C ALA A 190 -6.06 14.54 10.12
N LEU A 191 -5.23 14.01 9.23
CA LEU A 191 -5.37 12.68 8.62
C LEU A 191 -4.04 11.94 8.67
N ILE A 192 -4.08 10.62 8.89
CA ILE A 192 -2.90 9.76 8.75
C ILE A 192 -3.11 8.75 7.61
N VAL A 193 -2.18 8.73 6.66
CA VAL A 193 -2.16 7.82 5.50
C VAL A 193 -0.79 7.17 5.35
N ALA A 194 -0.70 6.08 4.58
CA ALA A 194 0.60 5.52 4.24
C ALA A 194 1.27 6.44 3.23
N LYS A 195 2.53 6.83 3.45
CA LYS A 195 3.25 7.74 2.55
C LYS A 195 3.35 7.17 1.14
N ALA A 196 3.71 5.89 1.02
CA ALA A 196 3.77 5.17 -0.25
C ALA A 196 2.49 5.28 -1.11
N ALA A 197 1.30 5.36 -0.49
CA ALA A 197 0.06 5.47 -1.24
C ALA A 197 -0.13 6.89 -1.83
N VAL A 198 0.34 7.91 -1.10
CA VAL A 198 0.33 9.30 -1.57
C VAL A 198 1.35 9.49 -2.69
N ASP A 199 2.59 9.03 -2.47
CA ASP A 199 3.68 9.14 -3.45
C ASP A 199 3.28 8.48 -4.78
N ARG A 200 2.77 7.24 -4.71
CA ARG A 200 2.33 6.50 -5.90
C ARG A 200 1.35 7.29 -6.73
N LEU A 201 0.23 7.71 -6.13
CA LEU A 201 -0.81 8.42 -6.84
C LEU A 201 -0.32 9.78 -7.36
N LEU A 202 0.54 10.48 -6.62
CA LEU A 202 1.08 11.78 -7.03
C LEU A 202 2.04 11.67 -8.23
N GLU A 203 2.82 10.60 -8.29
CA GLU A 203 3.81 10.30 -9.33
C GLU A 203 3.23 9.57 -10.55
N ALA A 204 1.97 9.15 -10.49
CA ALA A 204 1.33 8.42 -11.58
C ALA A 204 1.41 9.25 -12.88
N PRO A 205 1.92 8.71 -14.00
CA PRO A 205 2.04 9.44 -15.25
C PRO A 205 0.73 9.48 -16.06
N GLU A 206 -0.19 8.54 -15.83
CA GLU A 206 -1.37 8.33 -16.68
C GLU A 206 -2.44 9.40 -16.43
N ASP A 207 -3.03 9.95 -17.49
CA ASP A 207 -4.04 11.03 -17.40
C ASP A 207 -5.29 10.61 -16.61
N GLU A 208 -5.63 9.31 -16.61
CA GLU A 208 -6.78 8.78 -15.87
C GLU A 208 -6.70 9.04 -14.34
N PHE A 209 -5.50 9.29 -13.80
CA PHE A 209 -5.28 9.57 -12.38
C PHE A 209 -5.21 11.07 -12.04
N GLU A 210 -5.45 11.98 -12.99
CA GLU A 210 -5.30 13.43 -12.75
C GLU A 210 -6.20 13.92 -11.62
N GLY A 211 -7.46 13.48 -11.58
CA GLY A 211 -8.38 13.86 -10.49
C GLY A 211 -7.90 13.40 -9.10
N ALA A 212 -7.21 12.26 -9.01
CA ALA A 212 -6.59 11.82 -7.75
C ALA A 212 -5.38 12.70 -7.41
N ARG A 213 -4.54 13.04 -8.40
CA ARG A 213 -3.38 13.92 -8.24
C ARG A 213 -3.79 15.32 -7.79
N GLU A 214 -4.84 15.90 -8.35
CA GLU A 214 -5.36 17.21 -7.98
C GLU A 214 -5.74 17.27 -6.49
N VAL A 215 -6.51 16.29 -6.02
CA VAL A 215 -6.93 16.19 -4.61
C VAL A 215 -5.73 16.06 -3.68
N ILE A 216 -4.74 15.26 -4.06
CA ILE A 216 -3.51 15.10 -3.28
C ILE A 216 -2.74 16.43 -3.23
N ARG A 217 -2.54 17.09 -4.38
CA ARG A 217 -1.83 18.38 -4.47
C ARG A 217 -2.52 19.46 -3.64
N GLU A 218 -3.84 19.57 -3.72
CA GLU A 218 -4.63 20.49 -2.90
C GLU A 218 -4.46 20.21 -1.41
N THR A 219 -4.55 18.93 -1.02
CA THR A 219 -4.38 18.51 0.38
C THR A 219 -2.99 18.86 0.89
N LEU A 220 -1.94 18.59 0.13
CA LEU A 220 -0.57 18.92 0.52
C LEU A 220 -0.36 20.44 0.63
N ARG A 221 -0.93 21.26 -0.27
CA ARG A 221 -0.88 22.73 -0.14
C ARG A 221 -1.59 23.23 1.12
N SER A 222 -2.69 22.58 1.49
CA SER A 222 -3.57 22.99 2.60
C SER A 222 -3.17 22.42 3.97
N THR A 223 -2.09 21.64 4.03
CA THR A 223 -1.67 20.94 5.25
C THR A 223 -0.24 21.29 5.68
N TYR A 224 0.07 21.02 6.94
CA TYR A 224 1.42 20.76 7.42
C TYR A 224 1.66 19.26 7.38
N GLN A 225 2.80 18.84 6.84
CA GLN A 225 3.15 17.43 6.70
C GLN A 225 4.18 17.01 7.74
N MET A 226 4.03 15.79 8.24
CA MET A 226 5.07 15.12 9.04
C MET A 226 5.15 13.67 8.61
N VAL A 227 6.34 13.23 8.18
CA VAL A 227 6.63 11.81 8.01
C VAL A 227 6.92 11.24 9.39
N LEU A 228 6.09 10.29 9.83
CA LEU A 228 6.16 9.76 11.18
C LEU A 228 7.36 8.81 11.33
N PRO A 229 8.17 8.95 12.40
CA PRO A 229 9.34 8.10 12.60
C PRO A 229 8.94 6.67 12.97
N LEU A 230 9.65 5.69 12.41
CA LEU A 230 9.38 4.26 12.63
C LEU A 230 9.62 3.82 14.08
N THR A 231 10.49 4.52 14.81
CA THR A 231 10.75 4.28 16.23
C THR A 231 9.54 4.57 17.12
N ILE A 232 8.64 5.45 16.68
CA ILE A 232 7.41 5.80 17.39
C ILE A 232 6.22 5.05 16.80
N ASN A 233 6.14 5.00 15.47
CA ASN A 233 5.03 4.39 14.77
C ASN A 233 5.53 3.34 13.77
N PRO A 234 5.94 2.16 14.26
CA PRO A 234 6.17 1.00 13.40
C PRO A 234 4.94 0.75 12.54
N THR A 235 5.16 0.33 11.30
CA THR A 235 4.13 0.31 10.27
C THR A 235 3.25 -0.92 10.38
N ALA A 236 2.17 -0.99 9.59
CA ALA A 236 1.56 -2.30 9.37
C ALA A 236 2.60 -3.21 8.70
N ALA A 237 2.63 -4.49 9.07
CA ALA A 237 3.55 -5.44 8.43
C ALA A 237 3.38 -5.37 6.91
N ALA A 238 4.51 -5.32 6.21
CA ALA A 238 4.63 -5.20 4.78
C ALA A 238 4.07 -3.91 4.14
N GLN A 239 3.87 -2.85 4.93
CA GLN A 239 3.45 -1.56 4.37
C GLN A 239 4.49 -1.03 3.37
N GLY A 240 4.02 -0.58 2.20
CA GLY A 240 4.87 -0.06 1.13
C GLY A 240 5.31 -1.12 0.11
N ALA A 241 5.19 -2.41 0.40
CA ALA A 241 5.55 -3.47 -0.55
C ALA A 241 4.36 -3.91 -1.42
N LEU A 242 4.66 -4.41 -2.64
CA LEU A 242 3.69 -5.02 -3.57
C LEU A 242 3.88 -6.53 -3.63
N ALA A 243 2.80 -7.30 -3.69
CA ALA A 243 2.84 -8.74 -3.85
C ALA A 243 2.31 -9.12 -5.24
N VAL A 244 3.06 -9.92 -5.98
CA VAL A 244 2.65 -10.52 -7.24
C VAL A 244 2.32 -11.99 -6.97
N GLU A 245 1.04 -12.31 -6.91
CA GLU A 245 0.52 -13.64 -6.63
C GLU A 245 0.26 -14.41 -7.93
N ILE A 246 0.67 -15.68 -7.96
CA ILE A 246 0.42 -16.62 -9.06
C ILE A 246 -0.03 -17.98 -8.50
N ARG A 247 -0.47 -18.87 -9.39
CA ARG A 247 -0.67 -20.28 -9.07
C ARG A 247 0.68 -20.97 -8.89
N SER A 248 0.82 -21.80 -7.86
CA SER A 248 2.12 -22.37 -7.44
C SER A 248 2.75 -23.35 -8.44
N ASP A 249 1.96 -23.88 -9.37
CA ASP A 249 2.37 -24.79 -10.45
C ASP A 249 2.85 -24.05 -11.72
N ARG A 250 2.65 -22.73 -11.83
CA ARG A 250 3.09 -21.90 -12.97
C ARG A 250 4.57 -21.55 -12.88
N LYS A 251 5.43 -22.57 -13.04
CA LYS A 251 6.90 -22.42 -13.00
C LYS A 251 7.45 -21.53 -14.11
N ASP A 252 6.75 -21.49 -15.24
CA ASP A 252 6.99 -20.55 -16.33
C ASP A 252 6.86 -19.08 -15.86
N LEU A 253 5.80 -18.75 -15.11
CA LEU A 253 5.61 -17.41 -14.55
C LEU A 253 6.59 -17.11 -13.42
N GLU A 254 6.85 -18.08 -12.55
CA GLU A 254 7.83 -17.93 -11.46
C GLU A 254 9.21 -17.56 -12.01
N GLN A 255 9.66 -18.25 -13.07
CA GLN A 255 10.91 -17.93 -13.75
C GLN A 255 10.91 -16.54 -14.38
N LEU A 256 9.86 -16.18 -15.11
CA LEU A 256 9.73 -14.87 -15.76
C LEU A 256 9.73 -13.73 -14.73
N LEU A 257 8.99 -13.89 -13.64
CA LEU A 257 8.86 -12.92 -12.55
C LEU A 257 10.14 -12.78 -11.71
N GLY A 258 11.06 -13.74 -11.76
CA GLY A 258 12.36 -13.65 -11.12
C GLY A 258 13.17 -12.41 -11.55
N ALA A 259 13.01 -11.95 -12.80
CA ALA A 259 13.70 -10.75 -13.31
C ALA A 259 13.26 -9.44 -12.63
N ILE A 260 12.07 -9.42 -12.03
CA ILE A 260 11.51 -8.23 -11.37
C ILE A 260 11.43 -8.38 -9.85
N HIS A 261 11.85 -9.52 -9.31
CA HIS A 261 11.77 -9.85 -7.89
C HIS A 261 12.87 -9.16 -7.09
N ASP A 262 12.47 -8.40 -6.07
CA ASP A 262 13.37 -7.80 -5.10
C ASP A 262 13.48 -8.67 -3.85
N HIS A 263 14.58 -9.43 -3.74
CA HIS A 263 14.79 -10.38 -2.64
C HIS A 263 14.84 -9.71 -1.27
N ALA A 264 15.46 -8.54 -1.18
CA ALA A 264 15.61 -7.83 0.08
C ALA A 264 14.25 -7.41 0.65
N THR A 265 13.41 -6.78 -0.20
CA THR A 265 12.02 -6.45 0.15
C THR A 265 11.24 -7.69 0.54
N TYR A 266 11.39 -8.80 -0.20
CA TYR A 266 10.69 -10.05 0.09
C TYR A 266 11.03 -10.58 1.48
N ASP A 267 12.32 -10.70 1.79
CA ASP A 267 12.81 -11.23 3.06
C ASP A 267 12.35 -10.36 4.25
N ALA A 268 12.47 -9.04 4.12
CA ALA A 268 11.98 -8.10 5.14
C ALA A 268 10.47 -8.24 5.36
N VAL A 269 9.69 -8.34 4.28
CA VAL A 269 8.24 -8.51 4.35
C VAL A 269 7.84 -9.84 4.99
N VAL A 270 8.50 -10.94 4.61
CA VAL A 270 8.24 -12.26 5.20
C VAL A 270 8.53 -12.24 6.68
N GLN A 271 9.67 -11.68 7.09
CA GLN A 271 10.02 -11.60 8.52
C GLN A 271 9.04 -10.70 9.29
N GLU A 272 8.61 -9.56 8.74
CA GLU A 272 7.58 -8.71 9.35
C GLU A 272 6.25 -9.46 9.55
N ARG A 273 5.85 -10.25 8.55
CA ARG A 273 4.59 -11.00 8.56
C ARG A 273 4.65 -12.20 9.50
N LEU A 274 5.80 -12.87 9.63
CA LEU A 274 6.04 -13.92 10.62
C LEU A 274 5.96 -13.37 12.05
N ILE A 275 6.55 -12.20 12.30
CA ILE A 275 6.41 -11.55 13.60
C ILE A 275 4.93 -11.24 13.87
N LEU A 276 4.23 -10.61 12.93
CA LEU A 276 2.81 -10.29 13.10
C LEU A 276 1.93 -11.54 13.34
N SER A 277 2.19 -12.64 12.64
CA SER A 277 1.41 -13.88 12.79
C SER A 277 1.63 -14.52 14.17
N SER A 278 2.82 -14.39 14.76
CA SER A 278 3.10 -14.90 16.11
C SER A 278 2.27 -14.22 17.22
N TYR A 279 1.69 -13.05 16.94
CA TYR A 279 0.76 -12.35 17.83
C TYR A 279 -0.72 -12.51 17.42
N GLY A 280 -1.05 -13.47 16.55
CA GLY A 280 -2.42 -13.77 16.11
C GLY A 280 -2.84 -13.13 14.78
N GLY A 281 -2.01 -12.27 14.18
CA GLY A 281 -2.24 -11.71 12.84
C GLY A 281 -3.37 -10.69 12.71
N GLY A 282 -3.51 -10.13 11.50
CA GLY A 282 -4.65 -9.28 11.13
C GLY A 282 -4.50 -7.77 11.39
N CYS A 283 -5.21 -6.98 10.57
CA CYS A 283 -5.10 -5.52 10.54
C CYS A 283 -5.84 -4.79 11.69
N HIS A 284 -6.60 -5.52 12.51
CA HIS A 284 -7.36 -4.99 13.65
C HIS A 284 -6.55 -4.91 14.94
N GLN A 285 -5.33 -5.44 14.95
CA GLN A 285 -4.46 -5.38 16.12
C GLN A 285 -3.79 -4.01 16.27
N LYS A 286 -3.39 -3.70 17.51
CA LYS A 286 -2.58 -2.53 17.85
C LYS A 286 -1.07 -2.79 17.70
N ILE A 287 -0.70 -3.61 16.73
CA ILE A 287 0.68 -4.07 16.51
C ILE A 287 1.23 -3.42 15.24
N GLY A 288 2.44 -2.88 15.33
CA GLY A 288 3.22 -2.47 14.18
C GLY A 288 4.53 -3.24 14.11
N VAL A 289 4.95 -3.58 12.90
CA VAL A 289 6.22 -4.26 12.61
C VAL A 289 6.85 -3.58 11.41
N SER A 290 8.12 -3.19 11.56
CA SER A 290 8.93 -2.59 10.52
C SER A 290 10.32 -3.19 10.61
N ILE A 291 10.79 -3.74 9.51
CA ILE A 291 12.17 -4.17 9.33
C ILE A 291 12.84 -3.18 8.41
N LEU A 292 14.05 -2.79 8.80
CA LEU A 292 14.90 -1.90 8.04
C LEU A 292 16.09 -2.70 7.59
N GLU A 293 16.29 -2.74 6.27
CA GLU A 293 17.57 -3.10 5.71
C GLU A 293 18.58 -2.02 6.11
N ARG A 294 19.69 -2.46 6.68
CA ARG A 294 20.82 -1.61 7.08
C ARG A 294 22.01 -1.90 6.20
#